data_AF-A0A921KM12-F1
#
_entry.id   AF-A0A921KM12-F1
#
_cell.length_a   1.000
_cell.length_b   1.000
_cell.length_c   1.000
_cell.angle_alpha   90.00
_cell.angle_beta   90.00
_cell.angle_gamma   90.00
#
_symmetry.space_group_name_H-M   'P 1'
#
loop_
_entity.id
_entity.type
_entity.pdbx_description
1 polymer ?
#
loop_
_entity_poly.entity_id
_entity_poly.type
_entity_poly.pdbx_seq_one_letter_code
_entity_poly.pdbx_strand_id
1 'polypeptide(L)'
;MSSDDEDIRKLIGSRIAIARKAAGLNQEELAAAVGVHKQTISRYERGVLVPDANEICAMVSTLNCSADFLLGFSDTLTIRG
;
A
#
# COMPACT_ATOMS: atom_id res chain seq x y z
N MET A 1 19.81 11.09 2.67
CA MET A 1 18.53 10.64 2.10
C MET A 1 18.32 11.49 0.86
N SER A 2 18.44 10.90 -0.32
CA SER A 2 18.27 11.59 -1.60
C SER A 2 16.80 11.95 -1.82
N SER A 3 16.53 12.90 -2.71
CA SER A 3 15.16 13.24 -3.15
C SER A 3 14.45 12.00 -3.71
N ASP A 4 15.18 11.15 -4.42
CA ASP A 4 14.65 9.96 -5.10
C ASP A 4 14.00 8.96 -4.13
N ASP A 5 14.61 8.74 -2.95
CA ASP A 5 14.05 7.85 -1.93
C ASP A 5 12.72 8.36 -1.38
N GLU A 6 12.54 9.69 -1.30
CA GLU A 6 11.27 10.28 -0.85
C GLU A 6 10.17 10.10 -1.88
N ASP A 7 10.49 10.27 -3.17
CA ASP A 7 9.53 10.12 -4.26
C ASP A 7 9.05 8.67 -4.38
N ILE A 8 9.94 7.69 -4.21
CA ILE A 8 9.56 6.25 -4.18
C ILE A 8 8.59 5.96 -3.04
N ARG A 9 8.84 6.48 -1.84
CA ARG A 9 7.98 6.26 -0.67
C ARG A 9 6.59 6.87 -0.85
N LYS A 10 6.52 8.09 -1.39
CA LYS A 10 5.25 8.75 -1.72
C LYS A 10 4.49 8.00 -2.82
N LEU A 11 5.19 7.50 -3.83
CA LEU A 11 4.59 6.68 -4.89
C LEU A 11 3.93 5.43 -4.28
N ILE A 12 4.67 4.62 -3.53
CA ILE A 12 4.16 3.40 -2.88
C ILE A 12 2.96 3.75 -1.98
N GLY A 13 3.10 4.76 -1.13
CA GLY A 13 2.02 5.21 -0.24
C GLY A 13 0.74 5.59 -0.98
N SER A 14 0.86 6.36 -2.05
CA SER A 14 -0.29 6.76 -2.87
C SER A 14 -1.00 5.55 -3.50
N ARG A 15 -0.24 4.54 -3.93
CA ARG A 15 -0.78 3.32 -4.54
C ARG A 15 -1.49 2.41 -3.54
N ILE A 16 -0.97 2.31 -2.32
CA ILE A 16 -1.68 1.65 -1.21
C ILE A 16 -3.04 2.31 -0.99
N ALA A 17 -3.08 3.65 -0.95
CA ALA A 17 -4.33 4.39 -0.77
C ALA A 17 -5.32 4.16 -1.92
N ILE A 18 -4.83 4.11 -3.17
CA ILE A 18 -5.64 3.84 -4.36
C ILE A 18 -6.22 2.42 -4.29
N ALA A 19 -5.38 1.40 -4.09
CA ALA A 19 -5.80 0.01 -4.03
C ALA A 19 -6.78 -0.25 -2.87
N ARG A 20 -6.54 0.35 -1.70
CA ARG A 20 -7.46 0.27 -0.56
C ARG A 20 -8.84 0.84 -0.88
N LYS A 21 -8.90 2.02 -1.49
CA LYS A 21 -10.17 2.65 -1.88
C LYS A 21 -10.89 1.83 -2.95
N ALA A 22 -10.16 1.25 -3.91
CA ALA A 22 -10.73 0.37 -4.93
C ALA A 22 -11.32 -0.91 -4.33
N ALA A 23 -10.71 -1.44 -3.26
CA ALA A 23 -11.23 -2.56 -2.48
C ALA A 23 -12.40 -2.18 -1.55
N GLY A 24 -12.81 -0.90 -1.50
CA GLY A 24 -13.91 -0.43 -0.65
C GLY A 24 -13.58 -0.36 0.84
N LEU A 25 -12.30 -0.47 1.21
CA LEU A 25 -11.86 -0.52 2.60
C LEU A 25 -11.52 0.88 3.14
N ASN A 26 -11.82 1.11 4.41
CA ASN A 26 -11.23 2.20 5.19
C ASN A 26 -9.87 1.80 5.78
N GLN A 27 -9.13 2.77 6.36
CA GLN A 27 -7.79 2.50 6.89
C GLN A 27 -7.77 1.52 8.08
N GLU A 28 -8.82 1.49 8.89
CA GLU A 28 -8.95 0.57 10.04
C GLU A 28 -9.13 -0.86 9.55
N GLU A 29 -9.96 -1.06 8.52
CA GLU A 29 -10.24 -2.38 7.94
C GLU A 29 -8.99 -2.98 7.28
N LEU A 30 -8.25 -2.19 6.50
CA LEU A 30 -6.97 -2.65 5.94
C LEU A 30 -5.96 -2.96 7.05
N ALA A 31 -5.91 -2.13 8.09
CA ALA A 31 -4.99 -2.33 9.20
C ALA A 31 -5.28 -3.65 9.93
N ALA A 32 -6.55 -3.94 10.20
CA ALA A 32 -6.99 -5.19 10.81
C ALA A 32 -6.62 -6.41 9.95
N ALA A 33 -6.79 -6.33 8.62
CA ALA A 33 -6.44 -7.42 7.70
C ALA A 33 -4.92 -7.66 7.58
N VAL A 34 -4.12 -6.59 7.63
CA VAL A 34 -2.65 -6.67 7.54
C VAL A 34 -2.01 -7.00 8.89
N GLY A 35 -2.73 -6.81 10.01
CA GLY A 35 -2.22 -7.06 11.37
C GLY A 35 -1.41 -5.89 11.94
N VAL A 36 -1.74 -4.66 11.56
CA VAL A 36 -1.07 -3.43 12.02
C VAL A 36 -2.06 -2.43 12.62
N HIS A 37 -1.55 -1.36 13.20
CA HIS A 37 -2.41 -0.25 13.65
C HIS A 37 -2.86 0.62 12.46
N LYS A 38 -4.07 1.19 12.54
CA LYS A 38 -4.57 2.17 11.55
C LYS A 38 -3.61 3.34 11.31
N GLN A 39 -2.93 3.81 12.35
CA GLN A 39 -1.92 4.87 12.20
C GLN A 39 -0.74 4.43 11.32
N THR A 40 -0.38 3.15 11.33
CA THR A 40 0.65 2.57 10.46
C THR A 40 0.21 2.66 8.99
N ILE A 41 -1.01 2.25 8.66
CA ILE A 41 -1.58 2.43 7.30
C ILE A 41 -1.57 3.91 6.90
N SER A 42 -2.00 4.82 7.77
CA SER A 42 -1.95 6.26 7.48
C SER A 42 -0.53 6.80 7.25
N ARG A 43 0.50 6.21 7.88
CA ARG A 43 1.91 6.57 7.65
C ARG A 43 2.43 5.99 6.34
N TYR A 44 2.04 4.77 5.98
CA TYR A 44 2.33 4.20 4.66
C TYR A 44 1.74 5.07 3.56
N GLU A 45 0.45 5.42 3.64
CA GLU A 45 -0.22 6.22 2.60
C GLU A 45 0.38 7.61 2.39
N ARG A 46 1.06 8.16 3.40
CA ARG A 46 1.74 9.46 3.34
C ARG A 46 3.23 9.36 3.00
N GLY A 47 3.76 8.16 2.78
CA GLY A 47 5.19 7.92 2.52
C GLY A 47 6.10 8.20 3.73
N VAL A 48 5.53 8.25 4.94
CA VAL A 48 6.28 8.45 6.19
C VAL A 48 6.97 7.17 6.63
N LEU A 49 6.32 6.03 6.41
CA LEU A 49 6.86 4.70 6.63
C LEU A 49 6.82 3.91 5.32
N VAL A 50 7.64 2.87 5.25
CA VAL A 50 7.63 1.90 4.15
C VAL A 50 7.19 0.57 4.72
N PRO A 51 6.19 -0.09 4.12
CA PRO A 51 5.82 -1.42 4.56
C PRO A 51 6.94 -2.41 4.25
N ASP A 52 7.14 -3.38 5.14
CA ASP A 52 8.06 -4.48 4.91
C ASP A 52 7.48 -5.51 3.92
N ALA A 53 8.29 -6.52 3.58
CA ALA A 53 7.89 -7.54 2.63
C ALA A 53 6.64 -8.34 3.08
N ASN A 54 6.50 -8.64 4.36
CA ASN A 54 5.35 -9.39 4.89
C ASN A 54 4.07 -8.54 4.80
N GLU A 55 4.17 -7.27 5.16
CA GLU A 55 3.06 -6.32 5.07
C GLU A 55 2.63 -6.09 3.60
N ILE A 56 3.58 -6.00 2.66
CA ILE A 56 3.28 -5.94 1.23
C ILE A 56 2.53 -7.19 0.77
N CYS A 57 2.99 -8.39 1.15
CA CYS A 57 2.30 -9.64 0.81
C CYS A 57 0.88 -9.71 1.39
N ALA A 58 0.69 -9.26 2.63
CA ALA A 58 -0.62 -9.19 3.28
C ALA A 58 -1.53 -8.18 2.57
N MET A 59 -1.02 -7.00 2.19
CA MET A 59 -1.78 -6.00 1.44
C MET A 59 -2.16 -6.49 0.05
N VAL A 60 -1.25 -7.10 -0.69
CA VAL A 60 -1.53 -7.69 -2.02
C VAL A 60 -2.69 -8.69 -1.94
N SER A 61 -2.66 -9.55 -0.93
CA SER A 61 -3.70 -10.56 -0.70
C SER A 61 -5.03 -9.93 -0.28
N THR A 62 -5.00 -8.96 0.64
CA THR A 62 -6.21 -8.29 1.16
C THR A 62 -6.89 -7.41 0.10
N LEU A 63 -6.09 -6.66 -0.65
CA LEU A 63 -6.56 -5.69 -1.64
C LEU A 63 -6.82 -6.34 -3.00
N ASN A 64 -6.57 -7.65 -3.12
CA ASN A 64 -6.63 -8.41 -4.36
C ASN A 64 -5.88 -7.71 -5.51
N CYS A 65 -4.74 -7.07 -5.23
CA CYS A 65 -3.99 -6.30 -6.24
C CYS A 65 -2.64 -6.95 -6.58
N SER A 66 -1.92 -6.44 -7.59
CA SER A 66 -0.56 -6.92 -7.89
C SER A 66 0.51 -6.17 -7.09
N ALA A 67 1.59 -6.86 -6.71
CA ALA A 67 2.77 -6.22 -6.12
C ALA A 67 3.40 -5.21 -7.09
N ASP A 68 3.38 -5.49 -8.40
CA ASP A 68 3.86 -4.59 -9.44
C ASP A 68 3.17 -3.23 -9.40
N PHE A 69 1.86 -3.23 -9.15
CA PHE A 69 1.15 -1.99 -8.92
C PHE A 69 1.63 -1.33 -7.63
N LEU A 70 1.56 -1.98 -6.47
CA LEU A 70 1.95 -1.34 -5.20
C LEU A 70 3.38 -0.77 -5.20
N LEU A 71 4.31 -1.45 -5.85
CA LEU A 71 5.75 -1.13 -5.83
C LEU A 71 6.22 -0.18 -6.93
N GLY A 72 5.34 0.24 -7.85
CA GLY A 72 5.74 1.18 -8.90
C GLY A 72 6.14 0.56 -10.24
N PHE A 73 6.12 -0.77 -10.37
CA PHE A 73 6.53 -1.47 -11.60
C PHE A 73 5.46 -1.49 -12.70
N SER A 74 4.19 -1.22 -12.36
CA SER A 74 3.08 -1.12 -13.32
C SER A 74 2.09 -0.03 -12.92
N ASP A 75 1.67 0.82 -13.85
CA ASP A 75 0.63 1.84 -13.58
C ASP A 75 -0.79 1.26 -13.59
N THR A 76 -0.95 0.00 -13.98
CA THR A 76 -2.26 -0.66 -14.09
C THR A 76 -2.60 -1.37 -12.78
N LEU A 77 -3.64 -0.89 -12.09
CA LEU A 77 -4.23 -1.62 -10.97
C LEU A 77 -4.91 -2.89 -11.49
N THR A 78 -4.27 -4.03 -11.27
CA THR A 78 -4.85 -5.35 -11.62
C THR A 78 -5.53 -5.92 -10.39
N ILE A 79 -6.86 -6.07 -10.44
CA ILE A 79 -7.62 -6.76 -9.39
C ILE A 79 -7.75 -8.24 -9.76
N ARG A 80 -7.24 -9.12 -8.90
CA ARG A 80 -7.35 -10.58 -9.05
C ARG A 80 -8.70 -11.01 -8.49
N GLY A 81 -9.58 -11.49 -9.38
CA GLY A 81 -10.87 -12.09 -9.02
C GLY A 81 -10.74 -13.54 -8.60
#